data_AF-A0A7R9M5M0-F1
#
_entry.id   AF-A0A7R9M5M0-F1
#
_cell.length_a   1.000
_cell.length_b   1.000
_cell.length_c   1.000
_cell.angle_alpha   90.00
_cell.angle_beta   90.00
_cell.angle_gamma   90.00
#
_symmetry.space_group_name_H-M   'P 1'
#
loop_
_entity.id
_entity.type
_entity.pdbx_description
1 polymer ?
#
loop_
_entity_poly.entity_id
_entity_poly.type
_entity_poly.pdbx_seq_one_letter_code
_entity_poly.pdbx_strand_id
1 'polypeptide(L)'
;MAPEVKVGGTKNALKCRYTPSVDVYSIGVLIQDLFNVDFNNWKNQELDDKYKNIMELTLSALSGQSWQRPTCADLLTMRNQWFA
;
A
#
# COMPACT_ATOMS: atom_id res chain seq x y z
N MET A 1 2.73 3.83 8.17
CA MET A 1 3.53 5.02 7.74
C MET A 1 4.58 4.56 6.73
N ALA A 2 4.61 5.20 5.55
CA ALA A 2 5.54 4.86 4.47
C ALA A 2 7.02 4.95 4.91
N PRO A 3 7.90 4.06 4.42
CA PRO A 3 9.29 3.97 4.89
C PRO A 3 10.07 5.27 4.68
N GLU A 4 9.84 5.98 3.58
CA GLU A 4 10.53 7.25 3.27
C GLU A 4 10.14 8.41 4.19
N VAL A 5 9.03 8.30 4.93
CA VAL A 5 8.61 9.29 5.93
C VAL A 5 9.33 9.08 7.26
N LYS A 6 9.75 7.85 7.57
CA LYS A 6 10.43 7.50 8.84
C LYS A 6 11.91 7.89 8.89
N VAL A 7 12.54 8.17 7.76
CA VAL A 7 14.02 8.38 7.67
C VAL A 7 14.48 9.77 8.21
N GLY A 8 13.59 10.64 8.67
CA GLY A 8 13.92 11.98 9.19
C GLY A 8 14.45 12.04 10.64
N GLY A 9 15.08 10.99 11.17
CA GLY A 9 15.39 10.82 12.60
C GLY A 9 16.76 11.30 13.09
N THR A 10 17.44 12.21 12.40
CA THR A 10 18.70 12.82 12.86
C THR A 10 18.65 14.33 12.58
N LYS A 11 19.46 15.14 13.26
CA LYS A 11 19.39 16.62 13.41
C LYS A 11 19.35 17.48 12.12
N ASN A 12 19.19 16.86 10.95
CA ASN A 12 18.78 17.43 9.65
C ASN A 12 17.35 17.00 9.24
N ALA A 13 16.46 16.77 10.21
CA ALA A 13 15.08 16.26 10.06
C ALA A 13 14.11 17.17 9.25
N LEU A 14 14.61 18.13 8.47
CA LEU A 14 13.81 18.93 7.56
C LEU A 14 13.81 18.29 6.17
N LYS A 15 12.94 17.28 6.01
CA LYS A 15 12.16 16.99 4.79
C LYS A 15 11.45 15.67 5.00
N CYS A 16 10.40 15.68 5.84
CA CYS A 16 9.34 14.72 5.64
C CYS A 16 8.82 14.91 4.20
N ARG A 17 9.07 13.96 3.31
CA ARG A 17 8.58 14.03 1.92
C ARG A 17 7.17 13.46 1.88
N TYR A 18 6.21 14.24 2.37
CA TYR A 18 4.80 13.96 2.14
C TYR A 18 4.50 14.18 0.67
N THR A 19 4.21 13.10 -0.03
CA THR A 19 3.81 13.09 -1.44
C THR A 19 2.55 12.25 -1.56
N PRO A 20 1.77 12.37 -2.64
CA PRO A 20 0.60 11.50 -2.85
C PRO A 20 0.92 10.00 -2.75
N SER A 21 2.16 9.60 -3.06
CA SER A 21 2.62 8.20 -2.90
C SER A 21 2.64 7.71 -1.44
N VAL A 22 2.79 8.62 -0.47
CA VAL A 22 2.73 8.32 0.97
C VAL A 22 1.29 8.00 1.38
N ASP A 23 0.33 8.73 0.82
CA ASP A 23 -1.10 8.47 1.04
C ASP A 23 -1.48 7.12 0.43
N VAL A 24 -0.98 6.80 -0.76
CA VAL A 24 -1.15 5.47 -1.39
C VAL A 24 -0.63 4.35 -0.47
N TYR A 25 0.56 4.51 0.11
CA TYR A 25 1.07 3.52 1.07
C TYR A 25 0.15 3.39 2.29
N SER A 26 -0.36 4.52 2.78
CA SER A 26 -1.27 4.54 3.94
C SER A 26 -2.61 3.87 3.63
N ILE A 27 -3.11 3.99 2.39
CA ILE A 27 -4.26 3.24 1.90
C ILE A 27 -3.96 1.73 1.93
N GLY A 28 -2.78 1.29 1.49
CA GLY A 28 -2.37 -0.11 1.59
C GLY A 28 -2.40 -0.65 3.03
N VAL A 29 -1.93 0.15 3.99
CA VAL A 29 -2.00 -0.21 5.42
C VAL A 29 -3.46 -0.27 5.90
N LEU A 30 -4.31 0.70 5.53
CA LEU A 30 -5.74 0.68 5.88
C LEU A 30 -6.46 -0.55 5.35
N ILE A 31 -6.09 -1.04 4.16
CA ILE A 31 -6.67 -2.26 3.60
C ILE A 31 -6.24 -3.50 4.39
N GLN A 32 -4.96 -3.59 4.80
CA GLN A 32 -4.51 -4.66 5.71
C GLN A 32 -5.32 -4.66 7.02
N ASP A 33 -5.52 -3.48 7.61
CA ASP A 33 -6.31 -3.33 8.83
C ASP A 33 -7.78 -3.73 8.62
N LEU A 34 -8.39 -3.35 7.49
CA LEU A 34 -9.79 -3.65 7.18
C LEU A 34 -10.05 -5.15 7.03
N PHE A 35 -9.14 -5.86 6.37
CA PHE A 35 -9.24 -7.31 6.19
C PHE A 35 -8.66 -8.09 7.37
N ASN A 36 -8.04 -7.40 8.33
CA ASN A 36 -7.29 -7.99 9.44
C ASN A 36 -6.27 -9.04 8.95
N VAL A 37 -5.57 -8.73 7.85
CA VAL A 37 -4.51 -9.59 7.35
C VAL A 37 -3.27 -8.84 6.91
N ASP A 38 -2.11 -9.39 7.29
CA ASP A 38 -0.80 -8.93 6.84
C ASP A 38 -0.40 -9.60 5.52
N PHE A 39 -0.79 -8.97 4.41
CA PHE A 39 -0.42 -9.40 3.07
C PHE A 39 1.11 -9.44 2.82
N ASN A 40 1.95 -8.74 3.60
CA ASN A 40 3.40 -8.77 3.40
C ASN A 40 4.02 -10.11 3.79
N ASN A 41 3.40 -10.79 4.77
CA ASN A 41 3.85 -12.08 5.29
C ASN A 41 3.05 -13.27 4.73
N TRP A 42 2.15 -13.00 3.79
CA TRP A 42 1.25 -13.98 3.19
C TRP A 42 1.93 -14.78 2.08
N LYS A 43 2.96 -15.58 2.42
CA LYS A 43 3.63 -16.45 1.42
C LYS A 43 3.08 -17.87 1.34
N ASN A 44 2.28 -18.34 2.29
CA ASN A 44 2.01 -19.78 2.46
C ASN A 44 0.57 -20.16 2.86
N GLN A 45 -0.41 -19.26 2.77
CA GLN A 45 -1.82 -19.61 2.98
C GLN A 45 -2.52 -19.54 1.64
N GLU A 46 -3.21 -20.63 1.25
CA GLU A 46 -4.11 -20.66 0.10
C GLU A 46 -5.08 -19.48 0.23
N LEU A 47 -4.83 -18.41 -0.54
CA LEU A 47 -5.75 -17.31 -0.65
C LEU A 47 -6.95 -17.84 -1.41
N ASP A 48 -8.11 -17.78 -0.75
CA ASP A 48 -9.38 -17.82 -1.44
C ASP A 48 -9.29 -16.81 -2.61
N ASP A 49 -9.58 -17.27 -3.83
CA ASP A 49 -9.44 -16.48 -5.07
C ASP A 49 -10.15 -15.12 -4.94
N LYS A 50 -11.16 -15.06 -4.08
CA LYS A 50 -11.88 -13.85 -3.68
C LYS A 50 -10.99 -12.70 -3.19
N TYR A 51 -9.89 -12.97 -2.49
CA TYR A 51 -9.02 -11.94 -1.90
C TYR A 51 -7.73 -11.72 -2.68
N LYS A 52 -7.47 -12.50 -3.71
CA LYS A 52 -6.25 -12.38 -4.54
C LYS A 52 -6.12 -10.98 -5.15
N ASN A 53 -7.22 -10.46 -5.68
CA ASN A 53 -7.27 -9.11 -6.24
C ASN A 53 -6.95 -8.02 -5.19
N ILE A 54 -7.52 -8.16 -4.00
CA ILE A 54 -7.28 -7.22 -2.87
C ILE A 54 -5.82 -7.30 -2.41
N MET A 55 -5.24 -8.50 -2.35
CA MET A 55 -3.82 -8.69 -2.05
C MET A 55 -2.94 -7.98 -3.08
N GLU A 56 -3.19 -8.19 -4.38
CA GLU A 56 -2.41 -7.55 -5.44
C GLU A 56 -2.47 -6.02 -5.36
N LEU A 57 -3.67 -5.45 -5.11
CA LEU A 57 -3.84 -4.01 -4.85
C LEU A 57 -2.94 -3.56 -3.69
N THR A 58 -3.05 -4.28 -2.58
CA THR A 58 -2.44 -3.90 -1.31
C THR A 58 -0.92 -3.98 -1.39
N LEU A 59 -0.38 -5.02 -2.02
CA LEU A 59 1.05 -5.18 -2.24
C LEU A 59 1.61 -4.10 -3.18
N SER A 60 0.86 -3.71 -4.23
CA SER A 60 1.29 -2.61 -5.12
C SER A 60 1.35 -1.27 -4.40
N ALA A 61 0.38 -0.98 -3.52
CA ALA A 61 0.34 0.22 -2.69
C ALA A 61 1.45 0.24 -1.63
N LEU A 62 1.80 -0.92 -1.08
CA LEU A 62 2.81 -1.09 -0.03
C LEU A 62 4.25 -1.19 -0.55
N SER A 63 4.51 -0.91 -1.83
CA SER A 63 5.89 -0.94 -2.35
C SER A 63 6.82 -0.03 -1.53
N GLY A 64 8.01 -0.55 -1.22
CA GLY A 64 9.05 0.21 -0.54
C GLY A 64 9.58 1.39 -1.38
N GLN A 65 9.40 1.36 -2.70
CA GLN A 65 9.80 2.43 -3.61
C GLN A 65 8.58 3.28 -3.99
N SER A 66 8.59 4.56 -3.65
CA SER A 66 7.44 5.46 -3.87
C SER A 66 7.01 5.60 -5.32
N TRP A 67 7.94 5.52 -6.28
CA TRP A 67 7.65 5.60 -7.72
C TRP A 67 7.09 4.31 -8.32
N GLN A 68 7.16 3.18 -7.59
CA GLN A 68 6.55 1.91 -8.02
C GLN A 68 5.10 1.79 -7.52
N ARG A 69 4.68 2.67 -6.61
CA ARG A 69 3.31 2.68 -6.11
C ARG A 69 2.37 3.21 -7.19
N PRO A 70 1.16 2.64 -7.32
CA PRO A 70 0.14 3.17 -8.22
C PRO A 70 -0.31 4.57 -7.78
N THR A 71 -1.00 5.29 -8.65
CA THR A 71 -1.72 6.50 -8.24
C THR A 71 -3.04 6.15 -7.56
N CYS A 72 -3.64 7.09 -6.83
CA CYS A 72 -4.99 6.90 -6.30
C CYS A 72 -6.03 6.64 -7.42
N ALA A 73 -5.83 7.19 -8.62
CA ALA A 73 -6.69 6.95 -9.76
C ALA A 73 -6.58 5.50 -10.26
N ASP A 74 -5.37 4.93 -10.27
CA ASP A 74 -5.16 3.53 -10.63
C ASP A 74 -5.81 2.60 -9.61
N LEU A 75 -5.68 2.89 -8.31
CA LEU A 75 -6.35 2.13 -7.25
C LEU A 75 -7.88 2.14 -7.41
N LEU A 76 -8.46 3.30 -7.72
CA LEU A 76 -9.91 3.42 -7.98
C LEU A 76 -10.32 2.63 -9.22
N THR A 77 -9.51 2.66 -10.28
CA THR A 77 -9.76 1.92 -11.51
C THR A 77 -9.74 0.41 -11.27
N MET A 78 -8.71 -0.10 -10.59
CA MET A 78 -8.60 -1.50 -10.20
C MET A 78 -9.79 -1.93 -9.34
N ARG A 79 -10.14 -1.13 -8.33
CA ARG A 79 -11.30 -1.38 -7.48
C ARG A 79 -12.57 -1.47 -8.31
N ASN A 80 -12.82 -0.55 -9.23
CA ASN A 80 -14.02 -0.56 -10.05
C ASN A 80 -14.08 -1.76 -11.02
N GLN A 81 -12.94 -2.21 -11.55
CA GLN A 81 -12.89 -3.40 -12.41
C GLN A 81 -13.27 -4.69 -11.69
N TRP A 82 -13.09 -4.77 -10.37
CA TRP A 82 -13.41 -5.98 -9.59
C TRP A 82 -14.85 -6.05 -9.11
N PHE A 83 -15.56 -4.91 -9.07
CA PHE A 83 -16.95 -4.82 -8.64
C PHE A 83 -17.93 -4.53 -9.79
N ALA A 84 -17.45 -4.53 -11.05
CA ALA A 84 -18.24 -4.38 -12.27
C ALA A 84 -18.64 -5.75 -12.83
#